data_AF-A2FHY2-F1
#
_entry.id   AF-A2FHY2-F1
#
_cell.length_a   1.000
_cell.length_b   1.000
_cell.length_c   1.000
_cell.angle_alpha   90.00
_cell.angle_beta   90.00
_cell.angle_gamma   90.00
#
_symmetry.space_group_name_H-M   'P 1'
#
loop_
_entity.id
_entity.type
_entity.pdbx_description
1 polymer ?
#
loop_
_entity_poly.entity_id
_entity_poly.type
_entity_poly.pdbx_seq_one_letter_code
_entity_poly.pdbx_strand_id
1 'polypeptide(L)'
;MSSAADQQQLNILQKAMEKHMKVEQMEEENDKIRQQIQTRQETFERLNQLSLAAATLLGSVDSSAPVTEMSSAKCLSKLEESDAVNGENDHFEDDQVKIIVGKYINHLLSKLVDFAERNPEQIDIFGMQEIEDEMSQLYIFGEDKKIIPTTKPTEGWKQSAAVHHQLFEKLHSYIEDNK
;
A
#
# COMPACT_ATOMS: atom_id res chain seq x y z
N MET A 1 -15.36 -36.69 60.85
CA MET A 1 -16.34 -36.00 59.97
C MET A 1 -15.74 -34.71 59.39
N SER A 2 -14.57 -34.77 58.72
CA SER A 2 -13.88 -33.57 58.17
C SER A 2 -13.92 -33.46 56.63
N SER A 3 -14.15 -34.57 55.91
CA SER A 3 -13.78 -34.63 54.49
C SER A 3 -14.61 -33.74 53.56
N ALA A 4 -15.85 -33.39 53.92
CA ALA A 4 -16.70 -32.55 53.07
C ALA A 4 -16.26 -31.07 53.05
N ALA A 5 -15.75 -30.56 54.18
CA ALA A 5 -15.22 -29.19 54.27
C ALA A 5 -13.88 -29.08 53.54
N ASP A 6 -13.03 -30.10 53.68
CA ASP A 6 -11.74 -30.20 52.97
C ASP A 6 -11.94 -30.28 51.44
N GLN A 7 -12.96 -31.03 50.98
CA GLN A 7 -13.32 -31.13 49.56
C GLN A 7 -13.85 -29.80 48.98
N GLN A 8 -14.60 -29.03 49.77
CA GLN A 8 -15.09 -27.71 49.36
C GLN A 8 -13.97 -26.68 49.28
N GLN A 9 -13.03 -26.68 50.23
CA GLN A 9 -11.86 -25.81 50.17
C GLN A 9 -10.97 -26.12 48.96
N LEU A 10 -10.75 -27.40 48.65
CA LEU A 10 -10.03 -27.84 47.45
C LEU A 10 -10.67 -27.33 46.15
N ASN A 11 -12.00 -27.43 46.03
CA ASN A 11 -12.72 -26.94 44.85
C ASN A 11 -12.64 -25.43 44.68
N ILE A 12 -12.68 -24.67 45.78
CA ILE A 12 -12.51 -23.21 45.75
C ILE A 12 -11.08 -22.86 45.32
N LEU A 13 -10.08 -23.57 45.82
CA LEU A 13 -8.68 -23.35 45.50
C LEU A 13 -8.37 -23.70 44.03
N GLN A 14 -8.97 -24.78 43.51
CA GLN A 14 -8.83 -25.20 42.13
C GLN A 14 -9.46 -24.19 41.16
N LYS A 15 -10.66 -23.67 41.46
CA LYS A 15 -11.27 -22.57 40.71
C LYS A 15 -10.48 -21.26 40.79
N ALA A 16 -9.87 -20.97 41.94
CA ALA A 16 -9.02 -19.79 42.09
C ALA A 16 -7.74 -19.91 41.23
N MET A 17 -7.14 -21.10 41.18
CA MET A 17 -5.99 -21.40 40.30
C MET A 17 -6.35 -21.27 38.82
N GLU A 18 -7.46 -21.87 38.37
CA GLU A 18 -7.91 -21.75 36.97
C GLU A 18 -8.17 -20.30 36.57
N LYS A 19 -8.77 -19.53 37.48
CA LYS A 19 -8.99 -18.09 37.25
C LYS A 19 -7.68 -17.32 37.19
N HIS A 20 -6.70 -17.64 38.02
CA HIS A 20 -5.39 -17.00 38.02
C HIS A 20 -4.63 -17.27 36.72
N MET A 21 -4.62 -18.54 36.27
CA MET A 21 -4.04 -18.92 34.97
C MET A 21 -4.66 -18.14 33.81
N LYS A 22 -5.99 -17.96 33.84
CA LYS A 22 -6.70 -17.22 32.79
C LYS A 22 -6.41 -15.72 32.82
N VAL A 23 -6.17 -15.15 34.01
CA VAL A 23 -5.74 -13.75 34.15
C VAL A 23 -4.33 -13.58 33.58
N GLU A 24 -3.41 -14.47 33.93
CA GLU A 24 -2.02 -14.44 33.46
C GLU A 24 -1.95 -14.56 31.92
N GLN A 25 -2.76 -15.44 31.33
CA GLN A 25 -2.86 -15.58 29.88
C GLN A 25 -3.44 -14.33 29.19
N MET A 26 -4.43 -13.67 29.81
CA MET A 26 -4.95 -12.41 29.28
C MET A 26 -3.97 -11.24 29.44
N GLU A 27 -3.13 -11.23 30.49
CA GLU A 27 -2.07 -10.23 30.65
C GLU A 27 -1.01 -10.37 29.57
N GLU A 28 -0.58 -11.61 29.27
CA GLU A 28 0.40 -11.88 28.20
C GLU A 28 -0.14 -11.50 26.81
N GLU A 29 -1.43 -11.77 26.54
CA GLU A 29 -2.09 -11.28 25.32
C GLU A 29 -2.19 -9.75 25.27
N ASN A 30 -2.45 -9.09 26.40
CA ASN A 30 -2.51 -7.62 26.48
C ASN A 30 -1.16 -7.00 26.15
N ASP A 31 -0.08 -7.55 26.70
CA ASP A 31 1.29 -7.09 26.45
C ASP A 31 1.68 -7.27 24.97
N LYS A 32 1.29 -8.39 24.36
CA LYS A 32 1.50 -8.64 22.93
C LYS A 32 0.75 -7.62 22.06
N ILE A 33 -0.50 -7.30 22.41
CA ILE A 33 -1.30 -6.29 21.71
C ILE A 33 -0.66 -4.90 21.87
N ARG A 34 -0.19 -4.54 23.07
CA ARG A 34 0.51 -3.28 23.32
C ARG A 34 1.77 -3.13 22.46
N GLN A 35 2.57 -4.18 22.35
CA GLN A 35 3.74 -4.18 21.46
C GLN A 35 3.34 -3.97 20.00
N GLN A 36 2.29 -4.66 19.52
CA GLN A 36 1.81 -4.48 18.15
C GLN A 36 1.30 -3.06 17.87
N ILE A 37 0.62 -2.44 18.84
CA ILE A 37 0.16 -1.04 18.74
C ILE A 37 1.37 -0.10 18.61
N GLN A 38 2.40 -0.30 19.43
CA GLN A 38 3.60 0.54 19.41
C GLN A 38 4.33 0.46 18.06
N THR A 39 4.54 -0.74 17.51
CA THR A 39 5.15 -0.90 16.18
C THR A 39 4.31 -0.25 15.07
N ARG A 40 2.98 -0.34 15.16
CA ARG A 40 2.07 0.31 14.19
C ARG A 40 2.09 1.83 14.30
N GLN A 41 2.22 2.39 15.51
CA GLN A 41 2.38 3.83 15.71
C GLN A 41 3.67 4.36 15.06
N GLU A 42 4.80 3.68 15.22
CA GLU A 42 6.07 4.08 14.58
C GLU A 42 5.95 4.06 13.04
N THR A 43 5.27 3.05 12.51
CA THR A 43 5.02 2.95 11.06
C THR A 43 4.13 4.09 10.58
N PHE A 44 3.08 4.42 11.34
CA PHE A 44 2.18 5.53 11.05
C PHE A 44 2.90 6.89 11.10
N GLU A 45 3.76 7.13 12.08
CA GLU A 45 4.55 8.36 12.17
C GLU A 45 5.48 8.53 10.97
N ARG A 46 6.16 7.47 10.52
CA ARG A 46 6.97 7.51 9.29
C ARG A 46 6.14 7.84 8.06
N LEU A 47 4.96 7.24 7.94
CA LEU A 47 4.06 7.48 6.81
C LEU A 47 3.55 8.93 6.81
N ASN A 48 3.24 9.47 7.99
CA ASN A 48 2.85 10.87 8.15
C ASN A 48 4.00 11.83 7.79
N GLN A 49 5.24 11.54 8.21
CA GLN A 49 6.41 12.33 7.82
C GLN A 49 6.65 12.31 6.30
N LEU A 50 6.51 11.15 5.65
CA LEU A 50 6.59 11.03 4.19
C LEU A 50 5.48 11.80 3.48
N SER A 51 4.26 11.75 4.00
CA SER A 51 3.12 12.51 3.46
C SER A 51 3.34 14.02 3.55
N LEU A 52 3.83 14.52 4.70
CA LEU A 52 4.20 15.93 4.88
C LEU A 52 5.33 16.36 3.92
N ALA A 53 6.34 15.51 3.72
CA ALA A 53 7.41 15.79 2.77
C ALA A 53 6.91 15.83 1.31
N ALA A 54 6.01 14.92 0.93
CA ALA A 54 5.37 14.91 -0.38
C ALA A 54 4.46 16.15 -0.58
N ALA A 55 3.69 16.55 0.43
CA ALA A 55 2.88 17.76 0.38
C ALA A 55 3.73 19.05 0.27
N THR A 56 4.89 19.09 0.91
CA THR A 56 5.85 20.20 0.79
C THR A 56 6.44 20.28 -0.62
N LEU A 57 6.69 19.13 -1.26
CA LEU A 57 7.09 19.05 -2.66
C LEU A 57 5.96 19.47 -3.62
N LEU A 58 4.70 19.17 -3.30
CA LEU A 58 3.56 19.59 -4.11
C LEU A 58 3.30 21.11 -3.98
N GLY A 59 3.43 21.66 -2.78
CA GLY A 59 3.27 23.09 -2.52
C GLY A 59 4.36 23.97 -3.14
N SER A 60 5.53 23.42 -3.48
CA SER A 60 6.57 24.13 -4.23
C SER A 60 6.36 24.11 -5.75
N VAL A 61 5.36 23.37 -6.26
CA VAL A 61 4.96 23.38 -7.68
C VAL A 61 4.02 24.56 -7.99
N ASP A 62 3.32 25.11 -6.99
CA ASP A 62 2.29 26.15 -7.17
C ASP A 62 2.71 27.53 -6.64
N SER A 63 3.94 27.96 -6.91
CA SER A 63 4.40 29.31 -6.53
C SER A 63 4.87 30.12 -7.73
N SER A 64 3.99 31.01 -8.19
CA SER A 64 4.22 32.07 -9.16
C SER A 64 5.16 33.19 -8.65
N ALA A 65 6.13 32.87 -7.79
CA ALA A 65 7.06 33.82 -7.18
C ALA A 65 8.44 33.78 -7.87
N PRO A 66 9.00 34.91 -8.30
CA PRO A 66 10.21 34.95 -9.14
C PRO A 66 11.54 34.73 -8.40
N VAL A 67 11.53 34.29 -7.13
CA VAL A 67 12.75 34.22 -6.29
C VAL A 67 13.02 32.84 -5.67
N THR A 68 12.13 31.86 -5.83
CA THR A 68 12.42 30.45 -5.47
C THR A 68 12.89 29.66 -6.69
N GLU A 69 14.00 30.11 -7.29
CA GLU A 69 14.72 29.31 -8.28
C GLU A 69 15.49 28.18 -7.60
N MET A 70 14.82 27.07 -7.35
CA MET A 70 15.33 25.72 -7.71
C MET A 70 14.10 24.82 -7.90
N SER A 71 13.31 25.17 -8.91
CA SER A 71 12.28 24.27 -9.43
C SER A 71 12.93 22.94 -9.81
N SER A 72 12.37 21.84 -9.32
CA SER A 72 12.78 20.48 -9.66
C SER A 72 12.83 20.28 -11.18
N ALA A 73 12.01 21.00 -11.95
CA ALA A 73 12.04 21.00 -13.41
C ALA A 73 13.31 21.66 -13.99
N LYS A 74 13.89 22.68 -13.33
CA LYS A 74 15.17 23.30 -13.71
C LYS A 74 16.37 22.46 -13.27
N CYS A 75 16.24 21.71 -12.17
CA CYS A 75 17.21 20.67 -11.79
C CYS A 75 17.19 19.47 -12.76
N LEU A 76 16.00 19.15 -13.30
CA LEU A 76 15.84 18.15 -14.36
C LEU A 76 16.31 18.68 -15.73
N SER A 77 16.13 19.96 -16.05
CA SER A 77 16.60 20.55 -17.31
C SER A 77 18.12 20.74 -17.34
N LYS A 78 18.78 20.90 -16.19
CA LYS A 78 20.25 20.98 -16.09
C LYS A 78 20.96 19.61 -16.07
N LEU A 79 20.22 18.50 -16.08
CA LEU A 79 20.81 17.18 -16.37
C LEU A 79 21.33 17.10 -17.81
N GLU A 80 20.71 17.82 -18.75
CA GLU A 80 21.20 17.89 -20.15
C GLU A 80 22.47 18.75 -20.30
N GLU A 81 22.74 19.67 -19.36
CA GLU A 81 23.88 20.60 -19.39
C GLU A 81 25.05 20.15 -18.47
N SER A 82 24.95 18.99 -17.83
CA SER A 82 25.99 18.47 -16.94
C SER A 82 27.00 17.60 -17.70
N ASP A 83 28.22 18.10 -17.88
CA ASP A 83 29.39 17.36 -18.38
C ASP A 83 29.80 16.15 -17.50
N ALA A 84 29.06 15.85 -16.42
CA ALA A 84 29.20 14.59 -15.68
C ALA A 84 28.76 13.36 -16.51
N VAL A 85 28.13 13.57 -17.67
CA VAL A 85 27.76 12.54 -18.66
C VAL A 85 28.61 12.67 -19.93
N ASN A 86 29.89 13.06 -19.83
CA ASN A 86 30.85 12.73 -20.89
C ASN A 86 31.29 11.28 -20.73
N GLY A 87 30.36 10.38 -21.06
CA GLY A 87 30.66 9.01 -21.42
C GLY A 87 30.78 8.93 -22.94
N GLU A 88 31.95 9.29 -23.47
CA GLU A 88 32.44 8.61 -24.68
C GLU A 88 32.43 7.11 -24.32
N ASN A 89 31.39 6.37 -24.72
CA ASN A 89 31.32 4.92 -24.99
C ASN A 89 29.86 4.39 -24.96
N ASP A 90 29.32 4.08 -26.13
CA ASP A 90 28.56 2.84 -26.44
C ASP A 90 27.31 2.40 -25.63
N HIS A 91 26.28 3.23 -25.39
CA HIS A 91 24.97 2.70 -24.90
C HIS A 91 23.71 3.45 -25.40
N PHE A 92 23.51 3.55 -26.71
CA PHE A 92 22.27 4.12 -27.28
C PHE A 92 21.00 3.28 -27.01
N GLU A 93 21.15 1.96 -26.78
CA GLU A 93 20.02 1.06 -26.52
C GLU A 93 19.46 1.18 -25.10
N ASP A 94 20.32 1.44 -24.11
CA ASP A 94 19.94 1.48 -22.69
C ASP A 94 19.10 2.71 -22.36
N ASP A 95 19.33 3.82 -23.06
CA ASP A 95 18.55 5.05 -22.93
C ASP A 95 17.17 4.95 -23.57
N GLN A 96 17.02 4.21 -24.66
CA GLN A 96 15.70 3.96 -25.26
C GLN A 96 14.81 3.11 -24.36
N VAL A 97 15.38 2.09 -23.70
CA VAL A 97 14.65 1.25 -22.74
C VAL A 97 14.17 2.08 -21.55
N LYS A 98 15.03 2.96 -21.00
CA LYS A 98 14.65 3.88 -19.90
C LYS A 98 13.51 4.81 -20.30
N ILE A 99 13.52 5.33 -21.53
CA ILE A 99 12.44 6.18 -22.06
C ILE A 99 11.12 5.39 -22.17
N ILE A 100 11.16 4.15 -22.64
CA ILE A 100 9.97 3.30 -22.78
C ILE A 100 9.36 2.98 -21.40
N VAL A 101 10.21 2.59 -20.44
CA VAL A 101 9.77 2.33 -19.06
C VAL A 101 9.21 3.59 -18.42
N GLY A 102 9.85 4.75 -18.61
CA GLY A 102 9.36 6.04 -18.11
C GLY A 102 8.00 6.42 -18.69
N LYS A 103 7.80 6.25 -20.00
CA LYS A 103 6.49 6.48 -20.65
C LYS A 103 5.41 5.54 -20.12
N TYR A 104 5.75 4.27 -19.88
CA TYR A 104 4.83 3.29 -19.33
C TYR A 104 4.41 3.64 -17.88
N ILE A 105 5.37 4.04 -17.03
CA ILE A 105 5.07 4.50 -15.66
C ILE A 105 4.21 5.76 -15.67
N ASN A 106 4.54 6.73 -16.52
CA ASN A 106 3.72 7.93 -16.66
C ASN A 106 2.30 7.62 -17.14
N HIS A 107 2.13 6.61 -18.00
CA HIS A 107 0.81 6.18 -18.45
C HIS A 107 -0.02 5.57 -17.31
N LEU A 108 0.60 4.72 -16.47
CA LEU A 108 -0.04 4.18 -15.26
C LEU A 108 -0.47 5.32 -14.31
N LEU A 109 0.45 6.25 -14.05
CA LEU A 109 0.16 7.38 -13.16
C LEU A 109 -0.95 8.27 -13.69
N SER A 110 -0.96 8.57 -15.00
CA SER A 110 -2.02 9.34 -15.64
C SER A 110 -3.39 8.70 -15.41
N LYS A 111 -3.50 7.38 -15.52
CA LYS A 111 -4.76 6.67 -15.29
C LYS A 111 -5.25 6.76 -13.84
N LEU A 112 -4.34 6.72 -12.87
CA LEU A 112 -4.69 6.92 -11.46
C LEU A 112 -5.13 8.36 -11.18
N VAL A 113 -4.44 9.34 -11.75
CA VAL A 113 -4.79 10.75 -11.60
C VAL A 113 -6.16 11.01 -12.22
N ASP A 114 -6.40 10.55 -13.45
CA ASP A 114 -7.70 10.68 -14.12
C ASP A 114 -8.83 10.02 -13.31
N PHE A 115 -8.55 8.92 -12.61
CA PHE A 115 -9.52 8.26 -11.75
C PHE A 115 -9.79 9.04 -10.46
N ALA A 116 -8.74 9.57 -9.82
CA ALA A 116 -8.84 10.39 -8.61
C ALA A 116 -9.59 11.70 -8.88
N GLU A 117 -9.35 12.35 -10.02
CA GLU A 117 -10.07 13.56 -10.44
C GLU A 117 -11.54 13.29 -10.73
N ARG A 118 -11.87 12.10 -11.26
CA ARG A 118 -13.26 11.68 -11.49
C ARG A 118 -14.01 11.33 -10.20
N ASN A 119 -13.30 11.02 -9.10
CA ASN A 119 -13.89 10.57 -7.83
C ASN A 119 -13.35 11.37 -6.63
N PRO A 120 -13.59 12.70 -6.56
CA PRO A 120 -12.93 13.59 -5.59
C PRO A 120 -13.39 13.44 -4.13
N GLU A 121 -14.60 12.93 -3.88
CA GLU A 121 -15.20 12.92 -2.53
C GLU A 121 -15.44 11.50 -1.98
N GLN A 122 -15.75 10.54 -2.84
CA GLN A 122 -16.01 9.16 -2.43
C GLN A 122 -15.69 8.20 -3.58
N ILE A 123 -14.87 7.19 -3.27
CA ILE A 123 -14.57 6.12 -4.21
C ILE A 123 -15.54 4.97 -3.91
N ASP A 124 -16.42 4.67 -4.86
CA ASP A 124 -17.29 3.51 -4.80
C ASP A 124 -16.53 2.23 -5.17
N ILE A 125 -16.96 1.09 -4.63
CA ILE A 125 -16.40 -0.24 -4.89
C ILE A 125 -16.50 -0.60 -6.38
N PHE A 126 -17.57 -0.18 -7.05
CA PHE A 126 -17.71 -0.34 -8.50
C PHE A 126 -16.66 0.47 -9.28
N GLY A 127 -16.40 1.71 -8.86
CA GLY A 127 -15.32 2.52 -9.44
C GLY A 127 -13.94 1.93 -9.17
N MET A 128 -13.71 1.33 -7.99
CA MET A 128 -12.45 0.62 -7.70
C MET A 128 -12.25 -0.58 -8.63
N GLN A 129 -13.30 -1.34 -8.93
CA GLN A 129 -13.21 -2.48 -9.85
C GLN A 129 -12.86 -2.01 -11.27
N GLU A 130 -13.47 -0.92 -11.75
CA GLU A 130 -13.17 -0.37 -13.08
C GLU A 130 -11.70 0.05 -13.24
N ILE A 131 -11.14 0.76 -12.26
CA ILE A 131 -9.72 1.16 -12.32
C ILE A 131 -8.78 -0.04 -12.13
N GLU A 132 -9.17 -1.03 -11.33
CA GLU A 132 -8.39 -2.26 -11.16
C GLU A 132 -8.36 -3.10 -12.46
N ASP A 133 -9.46 -3.15 -13.20
CA ASP A 133 -9.53 -3.80 -14.51
C ASP A 133 -8.67 -3.05 -15.55
N GLU A 134 -8.76 -1.71 -15.60
CA GLU A 134 -7.90 -0.89 -16.46
C GLU A 134 -6.41 -1.10 -16.13
N MET A 135 -6.06 -1.12 -14.85
CA MET A 135 -4.69 -1.35 -14.40
C MET A 135 -4.20 -2.76 -14.70
N SER A 136 -5.05 -3.76 -14.52
CA SER A 136 -4.74 -5.15 -14.86
C SER A 136 -4.43 -5.29 -16.36
N GLN A 137 -5.19 -4.62 -17.24
CA GLN A 137 -4.90 -4.60 -18.67
C GLN A 137 -3.55 -3.94 -19.00
N LEU A 138 -3.20 -2.86 -18.30
CA LEU A 138 -1.90 -2.21 -18.48
C LEU A 138 -0.75 -3.09 -18.01
N TYR A 139 -0.91 -3.83 -16.91
CA TYR A 139 0.09 -4.79 -16.47
C TYR A 139 0.24 -5.97 -17.43
N ILE A 140 -0.86 -6.50 -18.00
CA ILE A 140 -0.79 -7.52 -19.06
C ILE A 140 -0.01 -6.97 -20.25
N PHE A 141 -0.31 -5.75 -20.70
CA PHE A 141 0.42 -5.09 -21.78
C PHE A 141 1.91 -4.94 -21.44
N GLY A 142 2.23 -4.54 -20.20
CA GLY A 142 3.60 -4.43 -19.72
C GLY A 142 4.35 -5.76 -19.74
N GLU A 143 3.70 -6.86 -19.37
CA GLU A 143 4.28 -8.21 -19.43
C GLU A 143 4.48 -8.68 -20.87
N ASP A 144 3.49 -8.50 -21.74
CA ASP A 144 3.53 -8.89 -23.16
C ASP A 144 4.63 -8.16 -23.92
N LYS A 145 4.81 -6.87 -23.63
CA LYS A 145 5.88 -6.04 -24.19
C LYS A 145 7.22 -6.20 -23.49
N LYS A 146 7.30 -7.06 -22.47
CA LYS A 146 8.50 -7.29 -21.64
C LYS A 146 9.05 -6.00 -21.01
N ILE A 147 8.18 -5.03 -20.76
CA ILE A 147 8.49 -3.80 -20.04
C ILE A 147 8.61 -4.12 -18.55
N ILE A 148 7.74 -5.00 -18.05
CA ILE A 148 7.83 -5.56 -16.69
C ILE A 148 8.02 -7.09 -16.75
N PRO A 149 8.60 -7.70 -15.69
CA PRO A 149 8.76 -9.14 -15.62
C PRO A 149 7.41 -9.86 -15.57
N THR A 150 7.31 -11.02 -16.21
CA THR A 150 6.10 -11.86 -16.16
C THR A 150 5.88 -12.39 -14.75
N THR A 151 4.73 -12.07 -14.17
CA THR A 151 4.33 -12.55 -12.85
C THR A 151 3.52 -13.83 -12.94
N LYS A 152 3.72 -14.76 -11.99
CA LYS A 152 2.89 -15.97 -11.88
C LYS A 152 1.48 -15.61 -11.38
N PRO A 153 0.45 -16.43 -11.68
CA PRO A 153 -0.92 -16.17 -11.22
C PRO A 153 -1.06 -16.05 -9.68
N THR A 154 -0.17 -16.70 -8.94
CA THR A 154 -0.18 -16.74 -7.47
C THR A 154 0.66 -15.65 -6.82
N GLU A 155 1.23 -14.71 -7.59
CA GLU A 155 2.19 -13.73 -7.10
C GLU A 155 1.88 -12.33 -7.64
N GLY A 156 2.24 -11.31 -6.85
CA GLY A 156 2.18 -9.91 -7.26
C GLY A 156 0.77 -9.43 -7.60
N TRP A 157 0.67 -8.62 -8.66
CA TRP A 157 -0.58 -7.95 -9.04
C TRP A 157 -1.68 -8.92 -9.46
N LYS A 158 -1.34 -10.08 -10.05
CA LYS A 158 -2.31 -11.11 -10.47
C LYS A 158 -3.02 -11.76 -9.28
N GLN A 159 -2.29 -11.99 -8.18
CA GLN A 159 -2.88 -12.53 -6.96
C GLN A 159 -3.84 -11.51 -6.34
N SER A 160 -3.41 -10.25 -6.22
CA SER A 160 -4.24 -9.18 -5.66
C SER A 160 -5.52 -8.98 -6.47
N ALA A 161 -5.40 -8.89 -7.80
CA ALA A 161 -6.55 -8.75 -8.70
C ALA A 161 -7.52 -9.94 -8.56
N ALA A 162 -7.02 -11.17 -8.45
CA ALA A 162 -7.87 -12.34 -8.26
C ALA A 162 -8.63 -12.32 -6.91
N VAL A 163 -7.99 -11.84 -5.84
CA VAL A 163 -8.62 -11.71 -4.52
C VAL A 163 -9.69 -10.61 -4.53
N HIS A 164 -9.37 -9.45 -5.09
CA HIS A 164 -10.31 -8.34 -5.15
C HIS A 164 -11.50 -8.65 -6.06
N HIS A 165 -11.28 -9.29 -7.20
CA HIS A 165 -12.36 -9.73 -8.08
C HIS A 165 -13.30 -10.73 -7.37
N GLN A 166 -12.77 -11.69 -6.62
CA GLN A 166 -13.61 -12.60 -5.81
C GLN A 166 -14.41 -11.88 -4.72
N LEU A 167 -13.84 -10.81 -4.13
CA LEU A 167 -14.54 -9.98 -3.15
C LEU A 167 -15.67 -9.18 -3.83
N PHE A 168 -15.39 -8.61 -4.99
CA PHE A 168 -16.37 -7.87 -5.79
C PHE A 168 -17.56 -8.75 -6.18
N GLU A 169 -17.30 -9.95 -6.73
CA GLU A 169 -18.34 -10.90 -7.10
C GLU A 169 -19.25 -11.27 -5.92
N LYS A 170 -18.67 -11.45 -4.72
CA LYS A 170 -19.46 -11.70 -3.49
C LYS A 170 -20.31 -10.49 -3.09
N LEU A 171 -19.76 -9.28 -3.19
CA LEU A 171 -20.51 -8.06 -2.88
C LEU A 171 -21.65 -7.85 -3.88
N HIS A 172 -21.39 -8.11 -5.16
CA HIS A 172 -22.39 -8.07 -6.22
C HIS A 172 -23.53 -9.06 -5.94
N SER A 173 -23.20 -10.31 -5.60
CA SER A 173 -24.22 -11.33 -5.28
C SER A 173 -25.08 -10.92 -4.09
N TYR A 174 -24.50 -10.31 -3.04
CA TYR A 174 -25.30 -9.82 -1.90
C TYR A 174 -26.24 -8.66 -2.27
N ILE A 175 -25.86 -7.82 -3.24
CA ILE A 175 -26.69 -6.71 -3.72
C ILE A 175 -27.83 -7.23 -4.60
N GLU A 176 -27.57 -8.25 -5.42
CA GLU A 176 -28.59 -8.88 -6.28
C GLU A 176 -29.56 -9.76 -5.50
N ASP A 177 -29.09 -10.51 -4.49
CA ASP A 177 -29.93 -11.38 -3.64
C ASP A 177 -30.86 -10.59 -2.69
N ASN A 178 -30.60 -9.30 -2.48
CA ASN A 178 -31.43 -8.40 -1.65
C ASN A 178 -32.37 -7.49 -2.47
N LYS A 179 -32.49 -7.71 -3.78
CA LYS A 179 -33.50 -7.09 -4.65
C LYS A 179 -34.70 -8.01 -4.85
#